data_AF-A0ABD5Y3N8-F1
#
_entry.id   AF-A0ABD5Y3N8-F1
#
_cell.length_a   1.000
_cell.length_b   1.000
_cell.length_c   1.000
_cell.angle_alpha   90.00
_cell.angle_beta   90.00
_cell.angle_gamma   90.00
#
_symmetry.space_group_name_H-M   'P 1'
#
loop_
_entity.id
_entity.type
_entity.pdbx_description
1 polymer ?
#
loop_
_entity_poly.entity_id
_entity_poly.type
_entity_poly.pdbx_seq_one_letter_code
_entity_poly.pdbx_strand_id
1 'polypeptide(L)' 'MSSTLDEMTEADHTRRHMTTLLLEERDDEWVVTQGGVDVEGTGRTAAAAAADYCRRIENAEE' A
#
# COMPACT_ATOMS: atom_id res chain seq x y z
N MET A 1 -27.29 29.03 32.82
CA MET A 1 -26.90 29.87 31.67
C MET A 1 -25.38 29.83 31.56
N SER A 2 -24.86 29.47 30.37
CA SER A 2 -23.44 29.29 29.98
C SER A 2 -22.76 28.05 30.58
N SER A 3 -22.56 26.90 29.91
CA SER A 3 -22.21 26.54 28.52
C SER A 3 -20.90 27.13 28.02
N THR A 4 -20.18 26.30 27.22
CA THR A 4 -18.94 26.52 26.44
C THR A 4 -17.64 26.51 27.27
N LEU A 5 -16.71 25.56 27.15
CA LEU A 5 -16.23 24.81 25.99
C LEU A 5 -15.73 23.42 26.42
N ASP A 6 -16.60 22.41 26.37
CA ASP A 6 -16.18 21.02 26.18
C ASP A 6 -16.03 20.84 24.67
N GLU A 7 -15.03 21.50 24.10
CA GLU A 7 -14.62 21.25 22.72
C GLU A 7 -13.81 19.95 22.74
N MET A 8 -14.52 18.84 22.89
CA MET A 8 -14.05 17.52 22.56
C MET A 8 -13.75 17.54 21.06
N THR A 9 -12.55 18.00 20.70
CA THR A 9 -11.99 17.87 19.36
C THR A 9 -12.14 16.41 18.95
N GLU A 10 -13.00 16.17 17.97
CA GLU A 10 -13.32 14.86 17.44
C GLU A 10 -12.00 14.13 17.15
N ALA A 11 -11.75 13.05 17.89
CA ALA A 11 -10.60 12.20 17.63
C ALA A 11 -10.73 11.70 16.19
N ASP A 12 -9.81 12.14 15.34
CA ASP A 12 -9.74 11.81 13.94
C ASP A 12 -9.70 10.28 13.78
N HIS A 13 -10.87 9.67 13.53
CA HIS A 13 -11.04 8.21 13.44
C HIS A 13 -10.53 7.69 12.08
N THR A 14 -9.36 8.14 11.64
CA THR A 14 -8.71 7.61 10.44
C THR A 14 -8.37 6.14 10.68
N ARG A 15 -9.11 5.25 10.01
CA ARG A 15 -8.82 3.82 10.01
C ARG A 15 -7.54 3.60 9.21
N ARG A 16 -6.47 3.25 9.93
CA ARG A 16 -5.18 2.92 9.34
C ARG A 16 -5.19 1.44 8.98
N HIS A 17 -5.11 1.15 7.68
CA HIS A 17 -4.91 -0.20 7.17
C HIS A 17 -3.50 -0.29 6.62
N MET A 18 -2.80 -1.36 6.97
CA MET A 18 -1.46 -1.66 6.48
C MET A 18 -1.53 -2.91 5.62
N THR A 19 -0.82 -2.89 4.51
CA THR A 19 -0.53 -4.07 3.71
C THR A 19 0.98 -4.20 3.54
N THR A 20 1.44 -5.41 3.25
CA THR A 20 2.86 -5.73 3.08
C THR A 20 3.09 -6.22 1.66
N LEU A 21 4.06 -5.62 0.99
CA LEU A 21 4.62 -6.15 -0.26
C LEU A 21 5.82 -7.03 0.08
N LEU A 22 5.84 -8.25 -0.43
CA LEU A 22 7.00 -9.13 -0.38
C LEU A 22 7.84 -8.88 -1.63
N LEU A 23 9.13 -8.60 -1.44
CA LEU A 23 10.09 -8.40 -2.52
C LEU A 23 11.10 -9.55 -2.46
N GLU A 24 11.16 -10.35 -3.53
CA GLU A 24 12.05 -11.48 -3.66
C GLU A 24 13.02 -11.26 -4.82
N GLU A 25 14.31 -11.45 -4.58
CA GLU A 25 15.31 -11.51 -5.63
C GLU A 25 15.37 -12.94 -6.18
N ARG A 26 15.16 -13.08 -7.49
CA ARG A 26 15.21 -14.34 -8.24
C ARG A 26 16.21 -14.16 -9.38
N ASP A 27 17.36 -14.83 -9.26
CA ASP A 27 18.50 -14.68 -10.16
C ASP A 27 18.94 -13.21 -10.30
N ASP A 28 18.63 -12.58 -11.44
CA ASP A 28 18.97 -11.18 -11.78
C ASP A 28 17.73 -10.26 -11.83
N GLU A 29 16.60 -10.71 -11.30
CA GLU A 29 15.33 -10.00 -11.31
C GLU A 29 14.70 -9.96 -9.91
N TRP A 30 14.02 -8.85 -9.61
CA TRP A 30 13.22 -8.68 -8.41
C TRP A 30 11.75 -8.86 -8.77
N VAL A 31 11.05 -9.62 -7.93
CA VAL A 31 9.61 -9.86 -8.03
C VAL A 31 8.94 -9.32 -6.78
N VAL A 32 7.82 -8.62 -6.96
CA VAL A 32 6.97 -8.10 -5.88
C VAL A 32 5.62 -8.77 -5.91
N THR A 33 5.17 -9.26 -4.75
CA THR A 33 3.85 -9.84 -4.55
C THR A 33 3.18 -9.25 -3.31
N GLN A 34 1.84 -9.30 -3.26
CA GLN A 34 1.07 -8.93 -2.08
C GLN A 34 0.09 -10.06 -1.73
N GLY A 35 0.01 -10.41 -0.46
CA GLY A 35 -0.96 -11.41 0.00
C GLY A 35 -2.40 -11.02 -0.34
N GLY A 36 -3.11 -11.90 -1.05
CA GLY A 36 -4.51 -11.70 -1.44
C GLY A 36 -4.71 -10.82 -2.68
N VAL A 37 -3.65 -10.50 -3.42
CA VAL A 37 -3.72 -9.78 -4.69
C VAL A 37 -3.02 -10.60 -5.76
N ASP A 38 -3.75 -10.95 -6.82
CA ASP A 38 -3.24 -11.75 -7.95
C ASP A 38 -2.53 -10.87 -8.99
N VAL A 39 -1.56 -10.07 -8.50
CA VAL A 39 -0.72 -9.21 -9.32
C VAL A 39 0.71 -9.35 -8.84
N GLU A 40 1.62 -9.49 -9.80
CA GLU A 40 3.06 -9.48 -9.55
C GLU A 40 3.68 -8.29 -10.29
N GLY A 41 4.60 -7.57 -9.64
CA GLY A 41 5.46 -6.59 -10.30
C GLY A 41 6.87 -7.13 -10.46
N THR A 42 7.56 -6.75 -11.53
CA THR A 42 8.95 -7.21 -11.74
C THR A 42 9.90 -6.07 -12.12
N GLY A 43 11.19 -6.26 -11.88
CA GLY A 43 12.20 -5.26 -12.24
C GLY A 43 13.62 -5.65 -11.88
N ARG A 44 14.61 -4.94 -12.45
CA ARG A 44 16.03 -5.18 -12.17
C ARG A 44 16.47 -4.75 -10.77
N THR A 45 15.61 -4.05 -10.03
CA THR A 45 15.83 -3.64 -8.64
C THR A 45 14.52 -3.78 -7.88
N ALA A 46 14.62 -3.93 -6.55
CA ALA A 46 13.46 -3.96 -5.67
C ALA A 46 12.50 -2.76 -5.89
N ALA A 47 13.06 -1.55 -6.02
CA ALA A 47 12.28 -0.34 -6.25
C ALA A 47 11.60 -0.33 -7.62
N ALA A 48 12.29 -0.81 -8.67
CA ALA A 48 11.70 -0.92 -10.01
C ALA A 48 10.55 -1.92 -10.02
N ALA A 49 10.70 -3.05 -9.34
CA ALA A 49 9.68 -4.08 -9.22
C ALA A 49 8.46 -3.59 -8.42
N ALA A 50 8.67 -2.80 -7.36
CA ALA A 50 7.59 -2.17 -6.61
C ALA A 50 6.84 -1.11 -7.45
N ALA A 51 7.56 -0.29 -8.21
CA ALA A 51 6.94 0.68 -9.12
C ALA A 51 6.14 -0.02 -10.22
N ASP A 52 6.64 -1.14 -10.74
CA ASP A 52 5.91 -1.95 -11.72
C ASP A 52 4.63 -2.55 -11.14
N TYR A 53 4.70 -3.10 -9.92
CA TYR A 53 3.53 -3.60 -9.19
C TYR A 53 2.44 -2.53 -9.04
N CYS A 54 2.79 -1.33 -8.56
CA CYS A 54 1.83 -0.24 -8.38
C CYS A 54 1.13 0.12 -9.71
N ARG A 55 1.87 0.21 -10.81
CA ARG A 55 1.27 0.47 -12.13
C ARG A 55 0.32 -0.64 -12.57
N ARG A 56 0.63 -1.91 -12.32
CA ARG A 56 -0.25 -3.02 -12.70
C ARG A 56 -1.55 -3.01 -11.89
N ILE A 57 -1.47 -2.71 -10.58
CA ILE A 57 -2.65 -2.56 -9.73
C ILE A 57 -3.58 -1.47 -10.25
N GLU A 58 -3.03 -0.30 -10.59
CA GLU A 58 -3.81 0.82 -11.15
C GLU A 58 -4.57 0.42 -12.44
N ASN A 59 -4.06 -0.55 -13.19
CA ASN A 59 -4.68 -1.04 -14.43
C ASN A 59 -5.50 -2.34 -14.25
N ALA A 60 -5.51 -2.94 -13.06
CA ALA A 60 -6.23 -4.19 -12.78
C ALA A 60 -7.67 -3.94 -12.27
N GLU A 61 -8.00 -2.71 -11.91
CA GLU A 61 -9.32 -2.30 -11.40
C GLU A 61 -10.32 -1.88 -12.52
N GLU A 62 -10.38 -2.64 -13.63
CA GLU A 62 -11.46 -2.55 -14.64
C GLU A 62 -12.29 -3.84 -14.75
#